data_AF-A0A8S1EW41-F1
#
_entry.id   AF-A0A8S1EW41-F1
#
_cell.length_a   1.000
_cell.length_b   1.000
_cell.length_c   1.000
_cell.angle_alpha   90.00
_cell.angle_beta   90.00
_cell.angle_gamma   90.00
#
_symmetry.space_group_name_H-M   'P 1'
#
loop_
_entity.id
_entity.type
_entity.pdbx_description
1 polymer ?
#
loop_
_entity_poly.entity_id
_entity_poly.type
_entity_poly.pdbx_seq_one_letter_code
_entity_poly.pdbx_strand_id
1 'polypeptide(L)'
;MSAEVCRTDEDKTLAEDDQNDSNSGNMDQRFERITVPIQMIKGKRFGLGIMLVHQRIIVCKVDDESLVSGILKVGDQITQINGDTVTDKEKCRKLLISNLHKKGKADVSLIRPKTNDAICTIMEEIQLNKKPSIMKEDLKK
;
A
#
# COMPACT_ATOMS: atom_id res chain seq x y z
N MET A 1 33.51 19.53 -62.35
CA MET A 1 33.22 19.66 -60.90
C MET A 1 32.36 20.91 -60.71
N SER A 2 31.04 20.74 -60.82
CA SER A 2 29.96 21.72 -60.65
C SER A 2 28.71 20.85 -60.38
N ALA A 3 28.11 20.86 -59.20
CA ALA A 3 27.16 21.83 -58.63
C ALA A 3 25.70 21.39 -58.84
N GLU A 4 24.98 21.39 -57.72
CA GLU A 4 23.54 21.61 -57.53
C GLU A 4 22.50 20.47 -57.62
N VAL A 5 21.96 20.17 -56.42
CA VAL A 5 20.55 20.17 -56.00
C VAL A 5 19.58 19.27 -56.77
N CYS A 6 19.19 18.17 -56.13
CA CYS A 6 17.84 17.61 -56.28
C CYS A 6 17.01 18.02 -55.06
N ARG A 7 16.09 18.96 -55.27
CA ARG A 7 14.90 19.15 -54.43
C ARG A 7 13.76 18.29 -54.98
N THR A 8 12.76 18.12 -54.11
CA THR A 8 11.37 17.67 -54.29
C THR A 8 11.10 16.17 -54.35
N ASP A 9 10.15 15.56 -53.63
CA ASP A 9 9.26 15.97 -52.52
C ASP A 9 8.70 14.66 -51.91
N GLU A 10 8.51 14.67 -50.59
CA GLU A 10 7.34 14.20 -49.83
C GLU A 10 6.41 13.12 -50.47
N ASP A 11 6.39 11.91 -49.91
CA ASP A 11 5.23 11.32 -49.21
C ASP A 11 5.57 9.88 -48.78
N LYS A 12 6.07 9.76 -47.55
CA LYS A 12 5.91 8.54 -46.77
C LYS A 12 5.42 9.01 -45.41
N THR A 13 4.12 9.13 -45.30
CA THR A 13 3.38 9.03 -44.04
C THR A 13 3.76 7.71 -43.36
N LEU A 14 4.91 7.70 -42.70
CA LEU A 14 5.21 6.73 -41.68
C LEU A 14 4.39 7.18 -40.47
N ALA A 15 3.31 6.46 -40.21
CA ALA A 15 2.69 6.47 -38.90
C ALA A 15 3.77 6.04 -37.89
N GLU A 16 4.40 7.02 -37.24
CA GLU A 16 5.19 6.80 -36.05
C GLU A 16 4.21 6.57 -34.89
N ASP A 17 3.70 5.34 -34.81
CA ASP A 17 3.32 4.76 -33.53
C ASP A 17 4.61 4.54 -32.73
N ASP A 18 5.08 5.54 -31.98
CA ASP A 18 5.90 5.25 -30.80
C ASP A 18 5.82 6.37 -29.74
N GLN A 19 5.07 6.03 -28.69
CA GLN A 19 5.37 6.32 -27.30
C GLN A 19 5.25 7.77 -26.81
N ASN A 20 3.99 8.15 -26.58
CA ASN A 20 3.50 8.57 -25.26
C ASN A 20 4.47 9.45 -24.44
N ASP A 21 4.58 10.72 -24.83
CA ASP A 21 4.99 11.81 -23.95
C ASP A 21 3.92 12.04 -22.87
N SER A 22 3.89 11.15 -21.87
CA SER A 22 3.18 11.35 -20.62
C SER A 22 4.17 11.40 -19.45
N ASN A 23 5.12 12.34 -19.51
CA ASN A 23 5.87 12.74 -18.32
C ASN A 23 4.99 13.65 -17.43
N SER A 24 3.93 13.07 -16.86
CA SER A 24 3.15 13.70 -15.79
C SER A 24 3.35 12.92 -14.51
N GLY A 25 4.20 13.43 -13.62
CA GLY A 25 4.13 13.20 -12.16
C GLY A 25 4.09 11.74 -11.69
N ASN A 26 5.13 10.96 -11.94
CA ASN A 26 5.17 9.54 -11.59
C ASN A 26 5.51 9.24 -10.10
N MET A 27 4.89 9.96 -9.15
CA MET A 27 4.97 9.60 -7.72
C MET A 27 4.03 8.44 -7.37
N ASP A 28 3.02 8.19 -8.20
CA ASP A 28 1.92 7.26 -7.93
C ASP A 28 2.23 5.79 -8.28
N GLN A 29 3.33 5.48 -8.98
CA GLN A 29 3.66 4.08 -9.33
C GLN A 29 4.37 3.30 -8.22
N ARG A 30 4.86 3.95 -7.16
CA ARG A 30 5.55 3.26 -6.05
C ARG A 30 4.60 2.42 -5.20
N PHE A 31 3.31 2.74 -5.25
CA PHE A 31 2.29 2.17 -4.42
C PHE A 31 1.07 1.80 -5.27
N GLU A 32 0.49 0.63 -5.03
CA GLU A 32 -0.74 0.20 -5.68
C GLU A 32 -1.89 0.20 -4.68
N ARG A 33 -3.02 0.80 -5.05
CA ARG A 33 -4.22 0.76 -4.23
C ARG A 33 -5.04 -0.47 -4.57
N ILE A 34 -5.29 -1.31 -3.58
CA ILE A 34 -6.01 -2.56 -3.73
C ILE A 34 -7.13 -2.60 -2.70
N THR A 35 -8.30 -3.06 -3.11
CA THR A 35 -9.39 -3.37 -2.18
C THR A 35 -9.50 -4.88 -2.04
N VAL A 36 -9.36 -5.37 -0.81
CA VAL A 36 -9.42 -6.79 -0.50
C VAL A 36 -10.66 -7.10 0.34
N PRO A 37 -11.51 -8.06 -0.06
CA PRO A 37 -12.64 -8.49 0.74
C PRO A 37 -12.19 -9.49 1.81
N ILE A 38 -12.50 -9.19 3.07
CA ILE A 38 -12.24 -10.10 4.20
C ILE A 38 -13.57 -10.70 4.62
N GLN A 39 -13.65 -12.03 4.60
CA GLN A 39 -14.86 -12.76 5.00
C GLN A 39 -14.71 -13.29 6.43
N MET A 40 -15.76 -13.18 7.23
CA MET A 40 -15.79 -13.69 8.59
C MET A 40 -15.96 -15.21 8.59
N ILE A 41 -14.93 -15.94 9.01
CA ILE A 41 -14.99 -17.40 9.19
C ILE A 41 -15.10 -17.71 10.68
N LYS A 42 -16.18 -18.39 11.07
CA LYS A 42 -16.41 -18.80 12.46
C LYS A 42 -15.26 -19.70 12.95
N GLY A 43 -14.73 -19.39 14.13
CA GLY A 43 -13.65 -20.18 14.75
C GLY A 43 -12.23 -19.76 14.36
N LYS A 44 -12.03 -18.94 13.32
CA LYS A 44 -10.72 -18.37 13.01
C LYS A 44 -10.50 -17.03 13.70
N ARG A 45 -9.29 -16.83 14.21
CA ARG A 45 -8.87 -15.54 14.76
C ARG A 45 -8.49 -14.59 13.61
N PHE A 46 -8.66 -13.30 13.83
CA PHE A 46 -8.32 -12.31 12.81
C PHE A 46 -6.82 -12.20 12.56
N GLY A 47 -5.99 -12.37 13.60
CA GLY A 47 -4.52 -12.52 13.49
C GLY A 47 -3.79 -11.37 12.79
N LEU A 48 -4.36 -10.17 12.79
CA LEU A 48 -3.73 -8.97 12.22
C LEU A 48 -3.10 -8.12 13.32
N GLY A 49 -1.82 -7.82 13.17
CA GLY A 49 -1.14 -6.76 13.89
C GLY A 49 -1.12 -5.50 13.04
N ILE A 50 -1.78 -4.45 13.51
CA ILE A 50 -1.74 -3.11 12.92
C ILE A 50 -1.02 -2.13 13.83
N MET A 51 -0.45 -1.11 13.24
CA MET A 51 0.31 -0.07 13.90
C MET A 51 -0.03 1.29 13.29
N LEU A 52 -0.11 2.31 14.12
CA LEU A 52 -0.36 3.68 13.68
C LEU A 52 0.99 4.41 13.54
N VAL A 53 1.31 4.86 12.33
CA VAL A 53 2.55 5.58 12.01
C VAL A 53 2.18 6.77 11.15
N HIS A 54 2.47 8.00 11.60
CA HIS A 54 2.18 9.23 10.84
C HIS A 54 0.72 9.33 10.33
N GLN A 55 -0.27 9.01 11.18
CA GLN A 55 -1.71 8.93 10.81
C GLN A 55 -2.06 7.88 9.75
N ARG A 56 -1.16 6.94 9.47
CA ARG A 56 -1.37 5.80 8.58
C ARG A 56 -1.42 4.51 9.37
N ILE A 57 -2.36 3.64 9.03
CA ILE A 57 -2.47 2.32 9.65
C ILE A 57 -1.67 1.34 8.81
N ILE A 58 -0.56 0.86 9.36
CA ILE A 58 0.34 -0.06 8.67
C ILE A 58 0.20 -1.45 9.29
N VAL A 59 0.13 -2.48 8.44
CA VAL A 59 0.15 -3.87 8.88
C VAL A 59 1.57 -4.25 9.27
N CYS A 60 1.79 -4.52 10.55
CA CYS A 60 3.10 -4.84 11.11
C CYS A 60 3.32 -6.35 11.31
N LYS A 61 2.22 -7.12 11.42
CA LYS A 61 2.25 -8.58 11.61
C LYS A 61 0.99 -9.18 11.00
N VAL A 62 1.17 -10.33 10.35
CA VAL A 62 0.07 -11.18 9.90
C VAL A 62 0.36 -12.57 10.43
N ASP A 63 -0.66 -13.23 10.96
CA ASP A 63 -0.57 -14.58 11.50
C ASP A 63 -1.03 -15.59 10.44
N ASP A 64 -0.25 -16.66 10.22
CA ASP A 64 -0.46 -17.57 9.10
C ASP A 64 -1.75 -18.42 9.22
N GLU A 65 -2.24 -18.67 10.43
CA GLU A 65 -3.48 -19.43 10.67
C GLU A 65 -4.75 -18.55 10.66
N SER A 66 -4.59 -17.26 10.41
CA SER A 66 -5.65 -16.27 10.57
C SER A 66 -6.54 -16.04 9.36
N LEU A 67 -7.62 -15.26 9.53
CA LEU A 67 -8.52 -14.85 8.46
C LEU A 67 -7.85 -14.02 7.37
N VAL A 68 -6.82 -13.25 7.74
CA VAL A 68 -6.14 -12.32 6.83
C VAL A 68 -4.88 -12.91 6.21
N SER A 69 -4.51 -14.12 6.63
CA SER A 69 -3.41 -14.88 6.05
C SER A 69 -3.60 -15.03 4.54
N GLY A 70 -2.60 -14.63 3.76
CA GLY A 70 -2.64 -14.63 2.29
C GLY A 70 -3.39 -13.46 1.64
N ILE A 71 -4.27 -12.77 2.37
CA ILE A 71 -5.00 -11.59 1.87
C ILE A 71 -4.16 -10.31 2.11
N LEU A 72 -3.82 -10.10 3.39
CA LEU A 72 -3.01 -8.98 3.85
C LEU A 72 -1.57 -9.43 4.03
N LYS A 73 -0.64 -8.52 3.77
CA LYS A 73 0.79 -8.73 4.00
C LYS A 73 1.34 -7.66 4.93
N VAL A 74 2.43 -7.99 5.60
CA VAL A 74 3.20 -7.01 6.37
C VAL A 74 3.68 -5.92 5.41
N GLY A 75 3.50 -4.67 5.80
CA GLY A 75 3.80 -3.50 4.96
C GLY A 75 2.59 -2.95 4.18
N ASP A 76 1.44 -3.64 4.16
CA ASP A 76 0.22 -3.06 3.59
C ASP A 76 -0.27 -1.89 4.46
N GLN A 77 -0.69 -0.80 3.83
CA GLN A 77 -1.21 0.38 4.51
C GLN A 77 -2.71 0.48 4.35
N ILE A 78 -3.47 0.37 5.44
CA ILE A 78 -4.92 0.47 5.44
C ILE A 78 -5.32 1.95 5.39
N THR A 79 -6.14 2.30 4.40
CA THR A 79 -6.67 3.67 4.24
C THR A 79 -8.14 3.76 4.59
N GLN A 80 -8.93 2.78 4.13
CA GLN A 80 -10.38 2.79 4.29
C GLN A 80 -10.91 1.38 4.55
N ILE A 81 -12.01 1.28 5.28
CA ILE A 81 -12.73 0.03 5.55
C ILE A 81 -14.18 0.24 5.14
N ASN A 82 -14.65 -0.51 4.15
CA ASN A 82 -16.03 -0.47 3.64
C ASN A 82 -16.48 0.93 3.18
N GLY A 83 -15.53 1.73 2.66
CA GLY A 83 -15.75 3.13 2.26
C GLY A 83 -15.50 4.16 3.36
N ASP A 84 -15.35 3.74 4.64
CA ASP A 84 -15.06 4.64 5.74
C ASP A 84 -13.55 4.91 5.86
N THR A 85 -13.15 6.18 5.84
CA THR A 85 -11.75 6.56 6.07
C THR A 85 -11.34 6.40 7.52
N VAL A 86 -10.16 5.81 7.70
CA VAL A 86 -9.63 5.43 9.00
C VAL A 86 -8.28 6.09 9.24
N THR A 87 -8.25 6.97 10.23
CA THR A 87 -7.06 7.69 10.71
C THR A 87 -6.47 7.06 11.97
N ASP A 88 -7.26 6.27 12.68
CA ASP A 88 -6.93 5.77 14.02
C ASP A 88 -7.03 4.25 14.11
N LYS A 89 -6.12 3.65 14.89
CA LYS A 89 -6.12 2.20 15.14
C LYS A 89 -7.40 1.71 15.81
N GLU A 90 -7.97 2.53 16.70
CA GLU A 90 -9.20 2.20 17.43
C GLU A 90 -10.41 2.22 16.50
N LYS A 91 -10.52 3.25 15.65
CA LYS A 91 -11.58 3.36 14.64
C LYS A 91 -11.47 2.21 13.63
N CYS A 92 -10.23 1.89 13.20
CA CYS A 92 -9.93 0.74 12.34
C CYS A 92 -10.52 -0.54 12.91
N ARG A 93 -10.14 -0.88 14.14
CA ARG A 93 -10.55 -2.11 14.82
C ARG A 93 -12.07 -2.17 15.01
N LYS A 94 -12.69 -1.07 15.46
CA LYS A 94 -14.14 -1.00 15.66
C LYS A 94 -14.91 -1.20 14.35
N LEU A 95 -14.50 -0.52 13.27
CA LEU A 95 -15.14 -0.66 11.96
C LEU A 95 -14.99 -2.08 11.42
N LEU A 96 -13.81 -2.67 11.52
CA LEU A 96 -13.55 -4.04 11.06
C LEU A 96 -14.47 -5.03 11.77
N ILE A 97 -14.49 -5.01 13.11
CA ILE A 97 -15.30 -5.93 13.92
C ILE A 97 -16.80 -5.70 13.66
N SER A 98 -17.24 -4.44 13.64
CA SER A 98 -18.64 -4.08 13.39
C SER A 98 -19.13 -4.56 12.02
N ASN A 99 -18.31 -4.37 10.96
CA ASN A 99 -18.65 -4.81 9.61
C ASN A 99 -18.68 -6.35 9.52
N LEU A 100 -17.69 -7.03 10.09
CA LEU A 100 -17.65 -8.49 10.10
C LEU A 100 -18.83 -9.10 10.87
N HIS A 101 -19.26 -8.48 11.99
CA HIS A 101 -20.42 -8.95 12.76
C HIS A 101 -21.76 -8.69 12.04
N LYS A 102 -21.91 -7.54 11.38
CA LYS A 102 -23.17 -7.14 10.72
C LYS A 102 -23.35 -7.77 9.35
N LYS A 103 -22.31 -7.68 8.50
CA LYS A 103 -22.35 -8.09 7.09
C LYS A 103 -21.74 -9.47 6.86
N GLY A 104 -20.99 -10.03 7.82
CA GLY A 104 -20.20 -11.24 7.61
C GLY A 104 -18.99 -11.06 6.68
N LYS A 105 -18.78 -9.85 6.16
CA LYS A 105 -17.67 -9.47 5.29
C LYS A 105 -17.29 -8.00 5.50
N ALA A 106 -16.03 -7.68 5.26
CA ALA A 106 -15.49 -6.34 5.33
C ALA A 106 -14.53 -6.10 4.17
N ASP A 107 -14.83 -5.13 3.31
CA ASP A 107 -13.94 -4.69 2.24
C ASP A 107 -12.91 -3.72 2.81
N VAL A 108 -11.62 -3.99 2.61
CA VAL A 108 -10.54 -3.15 3.14
C VAL A 108 -9.75 -2.59 1.98
N SER A 109 -9.71 -1.27 1.87
CA SER A 109 -8.90 -0.56 0.88
C SER A 109 -7.54 -0.26 1.49
N LEU A 110 -6.53 -0.90 0.93
CA LEU A 110 -5.14 -0.76 1.33
C LEU A 110 -4.27 -0.25 0.19
N ILE A 111 -3.09 0.19 0.56
CA ILE A 111 -2.03 0.59 -0.35
C ILE A 111 -0.88 -0.39 -0.14
N ARG A 112 -0.53 -1.10 -1.21
CA ARG A 112 0.55 -2.07 -1.23
C ARG A 112 1.77 -1.47 -1.93
N PRO A 113 2.95 -1.45 -1.28
CA PRO A 113 4.17 -0.99 -1.94
C PRO A 113 4.57 -1.94 -3.08
N LYS A 114 4.85 -1.38 -4.26
CA LYS A 114 5.31 -2.12 -5.45
C LYS A 114 6.83 -2.07 -5.61
N THR A 115 7.43 -0.93 -5.30
CA THR A 115 8.87 -0.73 -5.47
C THR A 115 9.64 -1.21 -4.24
N ASN A 116 10.84 -1.77 -4.46
CA ASN A 116 11.72 -2.20 -3.36
C ASN A 116 12.04 -1.07 -2.39
N ASP A 117 12.20 0.16 -2.91
CA ASP A 117 12.40 1.36 -2.12
C ASP A 117 11.24 1.60 -1.12
N ALA A 118 10.00 1.61 -1.62
CA ALA A 118 8.81 1.79 -0.78
C ALA A 118 8.61 0.65 0.23
N ILE A 119 8.88 -0.59 -0.17
CA ILE A 119 8.86 -1.75 0.74
C ILE A 119 9.88 -1.54 1.86
N CYS A 120 11.12 -1.17 1.51
CA CYS A 120 12.20 -0.96 2.47
C CYS A 120 11.83 0.14 3.48
N THR A 121 11.34 1.29 3.00
CA THR A 121 10.89 2.39 3.86
C THR A 121 9.81 1.96 4.86
N ILE A 122 8.77 1.26 4.39
CA ILE A 122 7.68 0.82 5.27
C ILE A 122 8.17 -0.23 6.27
N MET A 123 8.98 -1.18 5.82
CA MET A 123 9.52 -2.23 6.69
C MET A 123 10.42 -1.64 7.79
N GLU A 124 11.23 -0.64 7.44
CA GLU A 124 12.05 0.11 8.40
C GLU A 124 11.17 0.87 9.41
N GLU A 125 10.12 1.58 8.96
CA GLU A 125 9.15 2.25 9.85
C GLU A 125 8.52 1.24 10.83
N ILE A 126 8.09 0.06 10.33
CA ILE A 126 7.52 -1.01 11.16
C ILE A 126 8.56 -1.48 12.20
N GLN A 127 9.82 -1.67 11.79
CA GLN A 127 10.86 -2.20 12.66
C GLN A 127 11.30 -1.19 13.72
N LEU A 128 11.41 0.09 13.36
CA LEU A 128 11.69 1.19 14.30
C LEU A 128 10.61 1.30 15.37
N ASN A 129 9.35 1.23 14.97
CA ASN A 129 8.23 1.36 15.90
C ASN A 129 7.88 0.06 16.64
N LYS A 130 8.45 -1.09 16.22
CA LYS A 130 8.43 -2.36 16.97
C LYS A 130 9.42 -2.40 18.13
N LYS A 131 10.46 -1.56 18.15
CA LYS A 131 11.42 -1.52 19.26
C LYS A 131 10.75 -0.90 20.48
N PRO A 132 10.56 -1.63 21.60
CA PRO A 132 10.29 -0.98 22.86
C PRO A 132 11.53 -0.16 23.20
N SER A 133 11.34 1.09 23.57
CA SER A 133 12.35 1.90 24.25
C SER A 133 12.70 1.25 25.59
N ILE A 134 13.56 0.23 25.56
CA ILE A 134 14.38 -0.18 26.68
C ILE A 134 15.56 0.78 26.67
N MET A 135 15.40 1.90 27.39
CA MET A 135 16.43 2.54 28.21
C MET A 135 15.70 3.43 29.23
N LYS A 136 15.11 2.83 30.26
CA LYS A 136 15.11 3.47 31.58
C LYS A 136 16.34 2.90 32.27
N GLU A 137 17.50 3.49 32.00
CA GLU A 137 18.66 3.26 32.85
C GLU A 137 18.60 4.32 33.94
N ASP A 138 18.41 3.83 35.15
CA ASP A 138 18.29 4.58 36.39
C ASP A 138 19.45 5.55 36.58
N LEU A 139 19.22 6.85 36.33
CA LEU A 139 20.09 7.88 36.90
C LEU A 139 19.65 8.12 38.35
N LYS A 140 20.00 7.18 39.23
CA LYS A 140 20.03 7.42 40.67
C LYS A 140 21.26 8.27 40.95
N LYS A 141 21.06 9.55 41.27
CA LYS A 141 22.06 10.40 41.90
C LYS A 141 21.48 11.03 43.15
#